data_AF-H9FFZ7-F1
#
_entry.id   AF-H9FFZ7-F1
#
_cell.length_a   1.000
_cell.length_b   1.000
_cell.length_c   1.000
_cell.angle_alpha   90.00
_cell.angle_beta   90.00
_cell.angle_gamma   90.00
#
_symmetry.space_group_name_H-M   'P 1'
#
loop_
_entity.id
_entity.type
_entity.pdbx_description
1 polymer ?
#
loop_
_entity_poly.entity_id
_entity_poly.type
_entity_poly.pdbx_seq_one_letter_code
_entity_poly.pdbx_strand_id
1 'polypeptide(L)'
;KECYSSKRLFYWSLWWAFATAGFNQILNYVQILWDYKSPSQDSSIYNGAVEATATFGGAVAAFAVGYVKVNWDLLGELALAVFSVVNAGSLFLMHYTANIWACYAGYLIFKSS
;
A
#
# COMPACT_ATOMS: atom_id res chain seq x y z
N LYS A 1 10.37 -30.02 -13.51
CA LYS A 1 9.38 -29.72 -14.57
C LYS A 1 7.98 -29.44 -14.00
N GLU A 2 7.60 -30.02 -12.85
CA GLU A 2 6.28 -29.78 -12.23
C GLU A 2 6.16 -28.47 -11.42
N CYS A 3 7.27 -27.83 -11.03
CA CYS A 3 7.23 -26.61 -10.22
C CYS A 3 6.41 -25.46 -10.83
N TYR A 4 6.29 -25.36 -12.16
CA TYR A 4 5.58 -24.27 -12.85
C TYR A 4 4.21 -24.65 -13.40
N SER A 5 3.74 -25.89 -13.20
CA SER A 5 2.53 -26.40 -13.87
C SER A 5 1.25 -26.30 -13.02
N SER A 6 1.34 -25.73 -11.82
CA SER A 6 0.19 -25.59 -10.93
C SER A 6 -0.62 -24.34 -11.25
N LYS A 7 -1.93 -24.49 -11.46
CA LYS A 7 -2.88 -23.37 -11.62
C LYS A 7 -2.79 -22.37 -10.47
N ARG A 8 -2.57 -22.86 -9.24
CA ARG A 8 -2.37 -22.02 -8.05
C ARG A 8 -1.16 -21.11 -8.23
N LEU A 9 -0.02 -21.65 -8.65
CA LEU A 9 1.18 -20.83 -8.84
C LEU A 9 0.98 -19.74 -9.90
N PHE A 10 0.28 -20.06 -11.00
CA PHE A 10 -0.04 -19.07 -12.03
C PHE A 10 -0.89 -17.92 -11.48
N TYR A 11 -1.99 -18.21 -10.76
CA TYR A 11 -2.82 -17.16 -10.15
C TYR A 11 -2.05 -16.29 -9.15
N TRP A 12 -1.24 -16.90 -8.29
CA TRP A 12 -0.42 -16.17 -7.34
C TRP A 12 0.66 -15.32 -8.02
N SER A 13 1.26 -15.82 -9.10
CA SER A 13 2.24 -15.06 -9.89
C SER A 13 1.61 -13.82 -10.53
N LEU A 14 0.41 -13.99 -11.11
CA LEU A 14 -0.33 -12.89 -11.71
C LEU A 14 -0.75 -11.85 -10.66
N TRP A 15 -1.24 -12.32 -9.51
CA TRP A 15 -1.56 -11.45 -8.36
C TRP A 15 -0.35 -10.62 -7.94
N TRP A 16 0.80 -11.26 -7.70
CA TRP A 16 2.02 -10.56 -7.31
C TRP A 16 2.48 -9.56 -8.36
N ALA A 17 2.39 -9.90 -9.65
CA ALA A 17 2.76 -8.99 -10.74
C ALA A 17 1.88 -7.73 -10.74
N PHE A 18 0.56 -7.87 -10.65
CA PHE A 18 -0.35 -6.72 -10.61
C PHE A 18 -0.21 -5.90 -9.33
N ALA A 19 -0.11 -6.55 -8.16
CA ALA A 19 0.08 -5.87 -6.89
C ALA A 19 1.38 -5.04 -6.89
N THR A 20 2.47 -5.63 -7.38
CA THR A 20 3.78 -4.96 -7.47
C THR A 20 3.74 -3.80 -8.46
N ALA A 21 3.10 -3.98 -9.63
CA ALA A 21 2.95 -2.91 -10.60
C ALA A 21 2.13 -1.74 -10.04
N GLY A 22 1.00 -2.02 -9.40
CA GLY A 22 0.16 -1.01 -8.76
C GLY A 22 0.88 -0.27 -7.64
N PHE A 23 1.60 -0.99 -6.78
CA PHE A 23 2.43 -0.40 -5.72
C PHE A 23 3.48 0.56 -6.30
N ASN A 24 4.22 0.13 -7.33
CA ASN A 24 5.20 1.00 -7.98
C ASN A 24 4.57 2.22 -8.62
N GLN A 25 3.41 2.07 -9.26
CA GLN A 25 2.67 3.21 -9.83
C GLN A 25 2.36 4.25 -8.74
N ILE A 26 1.86 3.82 -7.58
CA ILE A 26 1.54 4.73 -6.48
C ILE A 26 2.79 5.43 -5.97
N LEU A 27 3.89 4.71 -5.74
CA LEU A 27 5.15 5.30 -5.28
C LEU A 27 5.70 6.36 -6.25
N ASN A 28 5.62 6.12 -7.57
CA ASN A 28 6.13 7.06 -8.55
C ASN A 28 5.26 8.33 -8.67
N TYR A 29 3.94 8.21 -8.49
CA TYR A 29 3.01 9.33 -8.72
C TYR A 29 2.56 10.06 -7.45
N VAL A 30 2.81 9.53 -6.24
CA VAL A 30 2.31 10.15 -5.00
C VAL A 30 2.88 11.55 -4.76
N GLN A 31 4.15 11.78 -5.09
CA GLN A 31 4.79 13.09 -4.95
C GLN A 31 4.14 14.13 -5.87
N ILE A 32 3.86 13.73 -7.12
CA ILE A 32 3.17 14.58 -8.12
C ILE A 32 1.72 14.87 -7.65
N LEU A 33 1.03 13.87 -7.13
CA LEU A 33 -0.32 14.05 -6.58
C LEU A 33 -0.32 15.05 -5.42
N TRP A 34 0.64 14.95 -4.50
CA TRP A 34 0.74 15.87 -3.37
C TRP A 34 1.07 17.30 -3.79
N ASP A 35 1.98 17.49 -4.76
CA ASP A 35 2.30 18.81 -5.30
C ASP A 35 1.10 19.45 -6.03
N TYR A 36 0.31 18.64 -6.75
CA TYR A 36 -0.95 19.10 -7.34
C TYR A 36 -1.98 19.57 -6.29
N LYS A 37 -2.03 18.93 -5.12
CA LYS A 37 -3.00 19.25 -4.05
C LYS A 37 -2.54 20.40 -3.17
N SER A 38 -1.23 20.51 -2.94
CA SER A 38 -0.60 21.55 -2.13
C SER A 38 0.70 21.97 -2.81
N PRO A 39 0.66 23.01 -3.67
CA PRO A 39 1.84 23.48 -4.38
C PRO A 39 2.99 23.81 -3.43
N SER A 40 4.16 23.26 -3.73
CA SER A 40 5.39 23.35 -2.94
C SER A 40 5.94 24.77 -2.71
N GLN A 41 5.39 25.76 -3.40
CA GLN A 41 5.82 27.15 -3.33
C GLN A 41 5.16 27.94 -2.17
N ASP A 42 4.00 27.48 -1.65
CA ASP A 42 3.16 28.26 -0.73
C ASP A 42 2.81 27.55 0.60
N SER A 43 3.34 26.35 0.87
CA SER A 43 3.00 25.60 2.09
C SER A 43 4.13 24.72 2.63
N SER A 44 4.12 24.50 3.95
CA SER A 44 5.03 23.56 4.61
C SER A 44 4.70 22.12 4.20
N ILE A 45 5.52 21.56 3.32
CA ILE A 45 5.36 20.19 2.83
C ILE A 45 6.10 19.21 3.73
N TYR A 46 5.43 18.14 4.15
CA TYR A 46 5.96 17.11 5.05
C TYR A 46 6.17 15.75 4.37
N ASN A 47 6.23 15.71 3.04
CA ASN A 47 6.29 14.48 2.24
C ASN A 47 7.37 13.49 2.72
N GLY A 48 8.59 13.98 2.99
CA GLY A 48 9.69 13.14 3.45
C GLY A 48 9.46 12.52 4.84
N ALA A 49 8.88 13.30 5.78
CA ALA A 49 8.54 12.80 7.11
C ALA A 49 7.41 11.76 7.05
N VAL A 50 6.40 12.00 6.21
CA VAL A 50 5.30 11.06 5.96
C VAL A 50 5.83 9.76 5.36
N GLU A 51 6.73 9.84 4.39
CA GLU A 51 7.31 8.66 3.74
C GLU A 51 8.18 7.82 4.70
N ALA A 52 8.98 8.48 5.54
CA ALA A 52 9.78 7.83 6.57
C ALA A 52 8.88 7.12 7.60
N THR A 53 7.83 7.80 8.07
CA THR A 53 6.86 7.24 9.03
C THR A 53 6.12 6.04 8.42
N ALA A 54 5.71 6.13 7.16
CA ALA A 54 5.06 5.04 6.45
C ALA A 54 5.97 3.81 6.29
N THR A 55 7.24 4.04 5.96
CA THR A 55 8.25 2.97 5.82
C THR A 55 8.51 2.29 7.16
N PHE A 56 8.65 3.08 8.22
CA PHE A 56 8.82 2.56 9.58
C PHE A 56 7.61 1.76 10.03
N GLY A 57 6.39 2.28 9.83
CA GLY A 57 5.15 1.58 10.15
C GLY A 57 5.02 0.25 9.42
N GLY A 58 5.32 0.21 8.12
CA GLY A 58 5.34 -1.02 7.33
C GLY A 58 6.37 -2.04 7.85
N ALA A 59 7.57 -1.58 8.25
CA ALA A 59 8.58 -2.46 8.85
C ALA A 59 8.12 -3.06 10.19
N VAL A 60 7.48 -2.26 11.04
CA VAL A 60 6.92 -2.73 12.32
C VAL A 60 5.78 -3.73 12.07
N ALA A 61 4.89 -3.46 11.12
CA ALA A 61 3.81 -4.38 10.76
C ALA A 61 4.34 -5.72 10.23
N ALA A 62 5.32 -5.69 9.32
CA ALA A 62 5.97 -6.89 8.79
C ALA A 62 6.67 -7.70 9.90
N PHE A 63 7.33 -7.02 10.83
CA PHE A 63 7.93 -7.67 12.00
C PHE A 63 6.87 -8.31 12.90
N ALA A 64 5.78 -7.60 13.19
CA ALA A 64 4.69 -8.08 14.04
C ALA A 64 3.99 -9.32 13.48
N VAL A 65 3.73 -9.35 12.16
CA VAL A 65 3.11 -10.52 11.49
C VAL A 65 3.89 -11.81 11.73
N GLY A 66 5.22 -11.74 11.84
CA GLY A 66 6.07 -12.90 12.15
C GLY A 66 5.82 -13.51 13.54
N TYR A 67 5.26 -12.76 14.49
CA TYR A 67 4.92 -13.25 15.83
C TYR A 67 3.47 -13.74 15.94
N VAL A 68 2.61 -13.46 14.96
CA VAL A 68 1.20 -13.84 14.97
C VAL A 68 1.04 -15.31 14.57
N LYS A 69 0.68 -16.14 15.55
CA LYS A 69 0.42 -17.58 15.36
C LYS A 69 -1.05 -17.81 15.02
N VAL A 70 -1.36 -17.79 13.72
CA VAL A 70 -2.70 -18.09 13.19
C VAL A 70 -2.62 -19.04 12.00
N ASN A 71 -3.75 -19.62 11.60
CA ASN A 71 -3.81 -20.46 10.41
C ASN A 71 -3.78 -19.57 9.14
N TRP A 72 -2.59 -19.29 8.64
CA TRP A 72 -2.36 -18.44 7.46
C TRP A 72 -2.89 -19.04 6.16
N ASP A 73 -3.09 -20.37 6.08
CA ASP A 73 -3.72 -20.99 4.90
C ASP A 73 -5.21 -20.65 4.79
N LEU A 74 -5.89 -20.44 5.93
CA LEU A 74 -7.31 -20.04 5.97
C LEU A 74 -7.48 -18.51 6.03
N LEU A 75 -6.70 -17.85 6.88
CA LEU A 75 -6.86 -16.41 7.14
C LEU A 75 -6.06 -15.53 6.17
N GLY A 76 -5.07 -16.08 5.46
CA GLY A 76 -4.24 -15.32 4.52
C GLY A 76 -5.04 -14.73 3.36
N GLU A 77 -5.94 -15.53 2.76
CA GLU A 77 -6.78 -15.04 1.65
C GLU A 77 -7.78 -13.98 2.11
N LEU A 78 -8.39 -14.16 3.29
CA LEU A 78 -9.27 -13.16 3.89
C LEU A 78 -8.52 -11.87 4.24
N ALA A 79 -7.32 -11.98 4.82
CA ALA A 79 -6.47 -10.83 5.14
C ALA A 79 -6.08 -10.07 3.87
N LEU A 80 -5.66 -10.77 2.81
CA LEU A 80 -5.36 -10.17 1.51
C LEU A 80 -6.56 -9.43 0.92
N ALA A 81 -7.76 -10.01 0.99
CA ALA A 81 -8.98 -9.37 0.52
C ALA A 81 -9.29 -8.08 1.31
N VAL A 82 -9.22 -8.14 2.64
CA VAL A 82 -9.46 -6.98 3.52
C VAL A 82 -8.43 -5.88 3.26
N PHE A 83 -7.14 -6.20 3.26
CA PHE A 83 -6.09 -5.20 2.99
C PHE A 83 -6.18 -4.63 1.58
N SER A 84 -6.59 -5.41 0.59
CA SER A 84 -6.83 -4.91 -0.77
C SER A 84 -7.98 -3.90 -0.83
N VAL A 85 -9.08 -4.16 -0.12
CA VAL A 85 -10.21 -3.21 -0.02
C VAL A 85 -9.80 -1.94 0.71
N VAL A 86 -9.06 -2.07 1.81
CA VAL A 86 -8.53 -0.92 2.57
C VAL A 86 -7.60 -0.07 1.69
N ASN A 87 -6.70 -0.72 0.94
CA ASN A 87 -5.81 -0.07 -0.01
C ASN A 87 -6.59 0.66 -1.11
N ALA A 88 -7.58 0.00 -1.72
CA ALA A 88 -8.42 0.64 -2.73
C ALA A 88 -9.17 1.86 -2.17
N GLY A 89 -9.79 1.73 -1.00
CA GLY A 89 -10.50 2.81 -0.32
C GLY A 89 -9.59 4.00 0.00
N SER A 90 -8.37 3.72 0.47
CA SER A 90 -7.35 4.74 0.71
C SER A 90 -6.99 5.51 -0.57
N LEU A 91 -6.76 4.80 -1.67
CA LEU A 91 -6.42 5.43 -2.95
C LEU A 91 -7.57 6.29 -3.50
N PHE A 92 -8.82 5.83 -3.37
CA PHE A 92 -9.98 6.63 -3.73
C PHE A 92 -10.08 7.90 -2.87
N LEU A 93 -9.84 7.79 -1.56
CA LEU A 93 -9.82 8.93 -0.66
C LEU A 93 -8.74 9.95 -1.08
N MET A 94 -7.52 9.49 -1.37
CA MET A 94 -6.41 10.33 -1.83
C MET A 94 -6.72 11.02 -3.17
N HIS A 95 -7.45 10.36 -4.07
CA HIS A 95 -7.84 10.92 -5.36
C HIS A 95 -8.87 12.05 -5.21
N TYR A 96 -9.95 11.79 -4.47
CA TYR A 96 -11.10 12.69 -4.38
C TYR A 96 -10.94 13.82 -3.36
N THR A 97 -10.05 13.68 -2.37
CA THR A 97 -9.82 14.76 -1.39
C THR A 97 -8.96 15.88 -1.97
N ALA A 98 -9.23 17.12 -1.55
CA ALA A 98 -8.35 18.26 -1.82
C ALA A 98 -7.38 18.53 -0.64
N ASN A 99 -7.54 17.83 0.48
CA ASN A 99 -6.77 18.07 1.70
C ASN A 99 -5.50 17.19 1.74
N ILE A 100 -4.34 17.84 1.83
CA ILE A 100 -3.04 17.15 1.88
C ILE A 100 -2.90 16.22 3.09
N TRP A 101 -3.48 16.56 4.25
CA TRP A 101 -3.45 15.71 5.45
C TRP A 101 -4.27 14.43 5.27
N ALA A 102 -5.41 14.53 4.58
CA ALA A 102 -6.19 13.36 4.20
C ALA A 102 -5.40 12.48 3.21
N CYS A 103 -4.66 13.10 2.27
CA CYS A 103 -3.76 12.36 1.38
C CYS A 103 -2.60 11.68 2.13
N TYR A 104 -2.03 12.33 3.15
CA TYR A 104 -0.97 11.74 3.99
C TYR A 104 -1.49 10.57 4.83
N ALA A 105 -2.65 10.73 5.47
CA ALA A 105 -3.28 9.66 6.22
C ALA A 105 -3.62 8.46 5.33
N GLY A 106 -4.18 8.70 4.14
CA GLY A 106 -4.42 7.66 3.14
C GLY A 106 -3.13 6.94 2.75
N TYR A 107 -2.07 7.68 2.41
CA TYR A 107 -0.80 7.08 2.03
C TYR A 107 -0.17 6.24 3.16
N LEU A 108 -0.26 6.71 4.41
CA LEU A 108 0.18 5.95 5.58
C LEU A 108 -0.53 4.61 5.68
N ILE A 109 -1.87 4.61 5.57
CA ILE A 109 -2.69 3.39 5.58
C ILE A 109 -2.28 2.46 4.43
N PHE A 110 -2.13 3.00 3.22
CA PHE A 110 -1.78 2.20 2.04
C PHE A 110 -0.42 1.50 2.19
N LYS A 111 0.58 2.21 2.71
CA LYS A 111 1.95 1.69 2.81
C LYS A 111 2.17 0.81 4.04
N SER A 112 1.28 0.85 5.04
CA SER A 112 1.33 0.00 6.22
C SER A 112 0.48 -1.28 6.14
N SER A 113 -0.31 -1.44 5.06
CA SER A 113 -1.26 -2.56 4.87
C SER A 113 -0.69 -3.69 4.03
#